data_AF-A0A3Q0QPV9-F1
#
_entry.id   AF-A0A3Q0QPV9-F1
#
_cell.length_a   1.000
_cell.length_b   1.000
_cell.length_c   1.000
_cell.angle_alpha   90.00
_cell.angle_beta   90.00
_cell.angle_gamma   90.00
#
_symmetry.space_group_name_H-M   'P 1'
#
loop_
_entity.id
_entity.type
_entity.pdbx_description
1 polymer ?
#
loop_
_entity_poly.entity_id
_entity_poly.type
_entity_poly.pdbx_seq_one_letter_code
_entity_poly.pdbx_strand_id
1 'polypeptide(L)'
;LYRSTDQTLRLQPCPRKRPKITISGFLHCRDNYQRNRLQKDTVASISEPVQKNTYGLSDGTWMRDARGHGSVIYLTNGHYGNNLLEFRDMETFKSGQTSNSYKLPYSFTGTGHVVYNGAFYYNRAFSRDIIRYDLRHRYVAAWTTLHDVELAVDESGLWLLYPALDTEGFHQEVILLIHLHPRELQPIQTFRTGLRRGRYGNSFLVCGVLYAVDSMEHRYANVTYAFDTHTLTHTVPSLAFTNMHAHNSQLAYCPLDKKLYSWDNGHQMIYDVIFDQSL
;
A
#
# COMPACT_ATOMS: atom_id res chain seq x y z
N LEU A 1 -0.84 -22.08 58.91
CA LEU A 1 0.43 -22.00 58.14
C LEU A 1 0.08 -21.78 56.68
N TYR A 2 0.56 -20.65 56.15
CA TYR A 2 0.55 -20.16 54.76
C TYR A 2 -0.79 -19.90 54.04
N ARG A 3 -1.18 -18.61 54.08
CA ARG A 3 -1.99 -17.93 53.06
C ARG A 3 -1.15 -17.77 51.78
N SER A 4 -1.70 -18.13 50.63
CA SER A 4 -1.18 -17.76 49.31
C SER A 4 -2.00 -16.57 48.78
N THR A 5 -1.35 -15.43 48.60
CA THR A 5 -1.88 -14.24 47.96
C THR A 5 -1.69 -14.33 46.45
N ASP A 6 -2.78 -14.50 45.70
CA ASP A 6 -2.78 -14.37 44.24
C ASP A 6 -3.23 -12.93 43.89
N GLN A 7 -2.26 -12.06 43.60
CA GLN A 7 -2.53 -10.69 43.14
C GLN A 7 -2.84 -10.74 41.65
N THR A 8 -4.14 -10.77 41.31
CA THR A 8 -4.61 -10.50 39.95
C THR A 8 -4.37 -9.01 39.63
N LEU A 9 -3.28 -8.71 38.92
CA LEU A 9 -3.04 -7.41 38.30
C LEU A 9 -4.11 -7.17 37.23
N ARG A 10 -5.21 -6.50 37.62
CA ARG A 10 -6.18 -5.92 36.69
C ARG A 10 -5.48 -4.79 35.93
N LEU A 11 -5.08 -5.05 34.69
CA LEU A 11 -4.76 -3.99 33.73
C LEU A 11 -6.02 -3.13 33.54
N GLN A 12 -5.98 -1.90 34.04
CA GLN A 12 -7.02 -0.90 33.77
C GLN A 12 -6.97 -0.51 32.28
N PRO A 13 -8.10 -0.48 31.55
CA PRO A 13 -8.11 0.04 30.19
C PRO A 13 -7.79 1.54 30.19
N CYS A 14 -6.77 1.93 29.43
CA CYS A 14 -6.49 3.34 29.14
C CYS A 14 -7.73 3.96 28.44
N PRO A 15 -8.17 5.18 28.81
CA PRO A 15 -9.43 5.71 28.32
C PRO A 15 -9.42 5.89 26.79
N ARG A 16 -10.39 5.24 26.13
CA ARG A 16 -10.66 5.34 24.68
C ARG A 16 -11.07 6.77 24.34
N LYS A 17 -10.15 7.57 23.81
CA LYS A 17 -10.52 8.74 23.00
C LYS A 17 -10.74 8.30 21.56
N ARG A 18 -11.98 8.40 21.08
CA ARG A 18 -12.30 8.30 19.66
C ARG A 18 -11.62 9.48 18.95
N PRO A 19 -10.83 9.28 17.88
CA PRO A 19 -10.61 10.36 16.95
C PRO A 19 -11.93 10.58 16.21
N LYS A 20 -12.64 11.66 16.53
CA LYS A 20 -13.59 12.25 15.58
C LYS A 20 -12.71 12.95 14.54
N ILE A 21 -12.59 12.39 13.35
CA ILE A 21 -12.05 13.14 12.22
C ILE A 21 -13.16 14.08 11.79
N THR A 22 -13.19 15.26 12.40
CA THR A 22 -13.99 16.38 11.93
C THR A 22 -13.16 17.07 10.86
N ILE A 23 -13.69 17.16 9.64
CA ILE A 23 -13.12 18.01 8.59
C ILE A 23 -13.35 19.44 9.07
N SER A 24 -12.38 20.01 9.79
CA SER A 24 -12.41 21.41 10.21
C SER A 24 -11.06 22.04 9.96
N GLY A 25 -11.05 23.01 9.05
CA GLY A 25 -10.09 24.11 9.03
C GLY A 25 -8.67 23.76 8.59
N PHE A 26 -8.33 24.20 7.39
CA PHE A 26 -6.95 24.40 6.93
C PHE A 26 -6.11 25.08 8.03
N LEU A 27 -5.12 24.38 8.58
CA LEU A 27 -4.02 25.00 9.30
C LEU A 27 -2.72 24.67 8.57
N HIS A 28 -2.14 25.72 7.99
CA HIS A 28 -0.89 25.67 7.25
C HIS A 28 0.28 25.64 8.25
N CYS A 29 0.79 24.46 8.58
CA CYS A 29 2.08 24.35 9.25
C CYS A 29 3.20 24.34 8.20
N ARG A 30 3.88 25.49 8.08
CA ARG A 30 5.17 25.59 7.39
C ARG A 30 6.24 24.98 8.30
N ASP A 31 6.78 23.83 7.91
CA ASP A 31 8.08 23.39 8.40
C ASP A 31 9.04 23.08 7.25
N ASN A 32 10.25 23.62 7.40
CA ASN A 32 11.33 23.59 6.43
C ASN A 32 11.91 22.18 6.28
N TYR A 33 11.40 21.41 5.32
CA TYR A 33 12.14 20.28 4.76
C TYR A 33 13.04 20.78 3.63
N GLN A 34 14.34 20.50 3.76
CA GLN A 34 15.37 20.71 2.75
C GLN A 34 14.86 20.27 1.37
N ARG A 35 14.71 21.23 0.44
CA ARG A 35 14.41 21.00 -0.98
C ARG A 35 15.60 20.29 -1.63
N ASN A 36 15.68 18.97 -1.50
CA ASN A 36 16.08 18.19 -2.64
C ASN A 36 14.93 18.30 -3.65
N ARG A 37 15.21 18.83 -4.85
CA ARG A 37 14.23 18.86 -5.94
C ARG A 37 13.79 17.41 -6.19
N LEU A 38 12.66 17.00 -5.62
CA LEU A 38 11.91 15.84 -6.08
C LEU A 38 11.67 16.11 -7.56
N GLN A 39 12.34 15.35 -8.40
CA GLN A 39 12.12 15.37 -9.84
C GLN A 39 10.63 15.06 -10.02
N LYS A 40 9.88 16.03 -10.56
CA LYS A 40 8.43 15.93 -10.72
C LYS A 40 8.12 15.08 -11.95
N ASP A 41 8.55 13.83 -11.90
CA ASP A 41 8.41 12.91 -12.99
C ASP A 41 6.97 12.40 -13.01
N THR A 42 6.20 12.82 -14.02
CA THR A 42 4.84 12.32 -14.27
C THR A 42 4.95 11.06 -15.13
N VAL A 43 4.10 10.06 -14.90
CA VAL A 43 4.08 8.85 -15.73
C VAL A 43 3.63 9.19 -17.14
N ALA A 44 4.48 8.94 -18.13
CA ALA A 44 4.21 9.12 -19.55
C ALA A 44 3.63 7.85 -20.18
N SER A 45 4.15 6.67 -19.81
CA SER A 45 3.63 5.38 -20.26
C SER A 45 4.06 4.24 -19.35
N ILE A 46 3.40 3.10 -19.51
CA ILE A 46 3.69 1.85 -18.81
C ILE A 46 4.03 0.80 -19.87
N SER A 47 5.09 0.03 -19.67
CA SER A 47 5.49 -1.01 -20.62
C SER A 47 4.48 -2.16 -20.68
N GLU A 48 4.65 -3.07 -21.65
CA GLU A 48 4.03 -4.39 -21.55
C GLU A 48 4.55 -5.16 -20.31
N PRO A 49 3.74 -6.04 -19.70
CA PRO A 49 4.13 -6.79 -18.52
C PRO A 49 5.17 -7.87 -18.82
N VAL A 50 6.14 -8.01 -17.93
CA VAL A 50 7.10 -9.12 -17.93
C VAL A 50 6.81 -10.07 -16.78
N GLN A 51 6.40 -11.30 -17.10
CA GLN A 51 6.22 -12.36 -16.10
C GLN A 51 7.55 -12.74 -15.46
N LYS A 52 7.59 -12.76 -14.14
CA LYS A 52 8.76 -13.17 -13.35
C LYS A 52 8.60 -14.56 -12.76
N ASN A 53 7.39 -14.93 -12.36
CA ASN A 53 7.10 -16.23 -11.77
C ASN A 53 5.62 -16.61 -11.90
N THR A 54 5.32 -17.88 -11.64
CA THR A 54 3.96 -18.39 -11.41
C THR A 54 3.97 -19.07 -10.05
N TYR A 55 3.32 -18.46 -9.07
CA TYR A 55 3.37 -18.90 -7.68
C TYR A 55 2.06 -18.59 -6.96
N GLY A 56 1.56 -19.55 -6.19
CA GLY A 56 0.45 -19.31 -5.26
C GLY A 56 -0.95 -19.42 -5.87
N LEU A 57 -1.89 -18.76 -5.22
CA LEU A 57 -3.32 -18.70 -5.59
C LEU A 57 -3.57 -17.59 -6.63
N SER A 58 -4.82 -17.44 -7.06
CA SER A 58 -5.24 -16.35 -7.97
C SER A 58 -4.86 -14.97 -7.43
N ASP A 59 -4.92 -14.80 -6.11
CA ASP A 59 -4.71 -13.55 -5.41
C ASP A 59 -3.43 -13.62 -4.57
N GLY A 60 -2.76 -12.48 -4.42
CA GLY A 60 -1.62 -12.36 -3.53
C GLY A 60 -0.96 -11.01 -3.63
N THR A 61 0.14 -10.85 -2.90
CA THR A 61 0.96 -9.66 -2.96
C THR A 61 2.40 -10.08 -2.98
N TRP A 62 3.18 -9.51 -3.89
CA TRP A 62 4.63 -9.63 -3.88
C TRP A 62 5.27 -8.27 -4.02
N MET A 63 6.37 -8.07 -3.30
CA MET A 63 6.95 -6.75 -3.12
C MET A 63 8.41 -6.84 -2.71
N ARG A 64 9.13 -5.73 -2.85
CA ARG A 64 10.42 -5.52 -2.22
C ARG A 64 10.27 -4.52 -1.09
N ASP A 65 11.28 -4.41 -0.24
CA ASP A 65 11.35 -3.26 0.66
C ASP A 65 11.60 -1.99 -0.16
N ALA A 66 10.58 -1.13 -0.25
CA ALA A 66 10.62 0.10 -1.05
C ALA A 66 11.67 1.12 -0.57
N ARG A 67 12.24 0.97 0.65
CA ARG A 67 13.38 1.76 1.15
C ARG A 67 14.60 0.89 1.47
N GLY A 68 14.57 -0.38 1.12
CA GLY A 68 15.67 -1.31 1.34
C GLY A 68 16.80 -1.10 0.34
N HIS A 69 17.89 -1.85 0.53
CA HIS A 69 19.04 -1.87 -0.39
C HIS A 69 19.34 -3.28 -0.95
N GLY A 70 18.47 -4.25 -0.68
CA GLY A 70 18.67 -5.66 -1.03
C GLY A 70 17.78 -6.15 -2.17
N SER A 71 18.10 -7.32 -2.72
CA SER A 71 17.32 -8.05 -3.74
C SER A 71 16.16 -8.87 -3.17
N VAL A 72 15.91 -8.76 -1.86
CA VAL A 72 14.94 -9.58 -1.14
C VAL A 72 13.53 -9.33 -1.67
N ILE A 73 12.81 -10.42 -1.91
CA ILE A 73 11.42 -10.43 -2.36
C ILE A 73 10.57 -10.99 -1.23
N TYR A 74 9.49 -10.29 -0.95
CA TYR A 74 8.50 -10.62 0.06
C TYR A 74 7.20 -11.04 -0.63
N LEU A 75 6.49 -12.02 -0.07
CA LEU A 75 5.27 -12.53 -0.68
C LEU A 75 4.22 -12.95 0.36
N THR A 76 2.98 -12.53 0.16
CA THR A 76 1.77 -13.09 0.79
C THR A 76 0.96 -13.83 -0.27
N ASN A 77 0.56 -15.06 0.04
CA ASN A 77 -0.19 -15.92 -0.88
C ASN A 77 -1.67 -15.94 -0.49
N GLY A 78 -2.56 -15.51 -1.40
CA GLY A 78 -3.99 -15.41 -1.17
C GLY A 78 -4.44 -14.07 -0.61
N HIS A 79 -5.75 -13.83 -0.66
CA HIS A 79 -6.42 -12.67 -0.07
C HIS A 79 -6.47 -12.71 1.47
N TYR A 80 -6.27 -13.88 2.07
CA TYR A 80 -6.31 -14.07 3.52
C TYR A 80 -5.24 -15.08 3.95
N GLY A 81 -4.47 -14.73 4.97
CA GLY A 81 -3.40 -15.58 5.48
C GLY A 81 -2.69 -14.95 6.66
N ASN A 82 -1.64 -15.60 7.17
CA ASN A 82 -0.85 -15.08 8.28
C ASN A 82 0.64 -15.40 8.16
N ASN A 83 1.11 -15.70 6.95
CA ASN A 83 2.51 -15.95 6.67
C ASN A 83 2.99 -14.95 5.63
N LEU A 84 4.13 -14.31 5.90
CA LEU A 84 4.89 -13.57 4.89
C LEU A 84 6.12 -14.40 4.52
N LEU A 85 6.26 -14.73 3.25
CA LEU A 85 7.41 -15.45 2.71
C LEU A 85 8.50 -14.48 2.29
N GLU A 86 9.74 -14.92 2.40
CA GLU A 86 10.92 -14.18 1.99
C GLU A 86 11.78 -15.04 1.07
N PHE A 87 12.23 -14.44 -0.03
CA PHE A 87 13.18 -15.00 -0.96
C PHE A 87 14.36 -14.04 -1.03
N ARG A 88 15.59 -14.53 -0.88
CA ARG A 88 16.80 -13.68 -0.84
C ARG A 88 17.00 -12.87 -2.14
N ASP A 89 16.53 -13.39 -3.27
CA ASP A 89 16.70 -12.82 -4.60
C ASP A 89 15.68 -13.39 -5.61
N MET A 90 15.74 -12.88 -6.85
CA MET A 90 14.89 -13.32 -7.95
C MET A 90 15.15 -14.78 -8.38
N GLU A 91 16.36 -15.30 -8.17
CA GLU A 91 16.72 -16.67 -8.54
C GLU A 91 16.01 -17.66 -7.62
N THR A 92 16.13 -17.47 -6.31
CA THR A 92 15.44 -18.26 -5.27
C THR A 92 13.93 -18.10 -5.35
N PHE A 93 13.44 -16.92 -5.73
CA PHE A 93 12.02 -16.71 -5.99
C PHE A 93 11.52 -17.59 -7.16
N LYS A 94 12.22 -17.57 -8.30
CA LYS A 94 11.87 -18.37 -9.48
C LYS A 94 11.97 -19.88 -9.25
N SER A 95 12.91 -20.33 -8.42
CA SER A 95 13.03 -21.75 -8.07
C SER A 95 12.07 -22.19 -6.98
N GLY A 96 11.28 -21.27 -6.39
CA GLY A 96 10.34 -21.55 -5.29
C GLY A 96 11.03 -21.82 -3.95
N GLN A 97 12.33 -21.55 -3.83
CA GLN A 97 13.11 -21.80 -2.63
C GLN A 97 12.95 -20.64 -1.64
N THR A 98 12.00 -20.79 -0.71
CA THR A 98 11.78 -19.84 0.38
C THR A 98 13.03 -19.75 1.25
N SER A 99 13.56 -18.54 1.45
CA SER A 99 14.72 -18.27 2.31
C SER A 99 14.34 -18.12 3.78
N ASN A 100 13.17 -17.54 4.05
CA ASN A 100 12.64 -17.38 5.40
C ASN A 100 11.10 -17.23 5.37
N SER A 101 10.44 -17.44 6.51
CA SER A 101 9.00 -17.20 6.67
C SER A 101 8.72 -16.51 8.00
N TYR A 102 7.91 -15.46 7.95
CA TYR A 102 7.43 -14.72 9.11
C TYR A 102 6.01 -15.16 9.43
N LYS A 103 5.84 -15.80 10.60
CA LYS A 103 4.52 -16.07 11.16
C LYS A 103 3.98 -14.79 11.78
N LEU A 104 2.95 -14.21 11.17
CA LEU A 104 2.34 -12.98 11.65
C LEU A 104 1.44 -13.26 12.87
N PRO A 105 1.43 -12.38 13.88
CA PRO A 105 0.61 -12.56 15.07
C PRO A 105 -0.89 -12.41 14.80
N TYR A 106 -1.24 -11.70 13.72
CA TYR A 106 -2.61 -11.56 13.24
C TYR A 106 -2.67 -11.85 11.75
N SER A 107 -3.74 -12.53 11.33
CA SER A 107 -4.00 -12.75 9.91
C SER A 107 -4.21 -11.43 9.17
N PHE A 108 -3.73 -11.36 7.94
CA PHE A 108 -4.00 -10.29 7.00
C PHE A 108 -5.25 -10.57 6.17
N THR A 109 -5.80 -9.50 5.58
CA THR A 109 -6.84 -9.58 4.53
C THR A 109 -6.53 -8.58 3.41
N GLY A 110 -6.92 -8.88 2.18
CA GLY A 110 -6.64 -8.04 1.03
C GLY A 110 -5.25 -8.24 0.43
N THR A 111 -4.92 -7.43 -0.56
CA THR A 111 -3.67 -7.50 -1.33
C THR A 111 -2.88 -6.18 -1.35
N GLY A 112 -3.39 -5.14 -0.69
CA GLY A 112 -2.77 -3.81 -0.58
C GLY A 112 -1.72 -3.73 0.54
N HIS A 113 -0.81 -4.70 0.62
CA HIS A 113 0.26 -4.75 1.63
C HIS A 113 1.56 -4.16 1.10
N VAL A 114 2.40 -3.61 1.97
CA VAL A 114 3.72 -3.07 1.59
C VAL A 114 4.80 -3.45 2.59
N VAL A 115 6.04 -3.60 2.10
CA VAL A 115 7.24 -3.62 2.94
C VAL A 115 7.96 -2.29 2.76
N TYR A 116 8.19 -1.59 3.87
CA TYR A 116 8.85 -0.29 3.86
C TYR A 116 9.77 -0.12 5.07
N ASN A 117 11.06 0.04 4.80
CA ASN A 117 12.11 0.29 5.77
C ASN A 117 12.16 -0.77 6.89
N GLY A 118 12.22 -2.04 6.50
CA GLY A 118 12.33 -3.19 7.40
C GLY A 118 11.05 -3.56 8.16
N ALA A 119 9.91 -2.98 7.80
CA ALA A 119 8.62 -3.32 8.40
C ALA A 119 7.59 -3.71 7.33
N PHE A 120 6.73 -4.67 7.68
CA PHE A 120 5.59 -5.09 6.89
C PHE A 120 4.33 -4.39 7.38
N TYR A 121 3.63 -3.72 6.47
CA TYR A 121 2.40 -2.97 6.74
C TYR A 121 1.23 -3.70 6.08
N TYR A 122 0.23 -4.07 6.87
CA TYR A 122 -0.88 -4.89 6.39
C TYR A 122 -2.19 -4.64 7.12
N ASN A 123 -3.30 -4.91 6.42
CA ASN A 123 -4.65 -4.91 6.98
C ASN A 123 -4.86 -6.14 7.84
N ARG A 124 -5.14 -5.97 9.13
CA ARG A 124 -5.50 -7.08 10.01
C ARG A 124 -6.92 -7.55 9.72
N ALA A 125 -7.07 -8.83 9.42
CA ALA A 125 -8.35 -9.46 9.14
C ALA A 125 -9.34 -9.32 10.30
N PHE A 126 -10.63 -9.21 9.96
CA PHE A 126 -11.75 -9.05 10.90
C PHE A 126 -11.61 -7.85 11.85
N SER A 127 -10.84 -6.84 11.44
CA SER A 127 -10.64 -5.61 12.17
C SER A 127 -10.57 -4.42 11.20
N ARG A 128 -10.39 -3.23 11.76
CA ARG A 128 -10.11 -2.02 11.00
C ARG A 128 -8.64 -1.62 11.17
N ASP A 129 -7.79 -2.52 11.64
CA ASP A 129 -6.45 -2.15 12.08
C ASP A 129 -5.44 -2.33 10.94
N ILE A 130 -4.64 -1.30 10.71
CA ILE A 130 -3.38 -1.42 9.97
C ILE A 130 -2.28 -1.71 10.96
N ILE A 131 -1.54 -2.78 10.67
CA ILE A 131 -0.44 -3.26 11.51
C ILE A 131 0.87 -2.87 10.85
N ARG A 132 1.78 -2.29 11.63
CA ARG A 132 3.20 -2.21 11.31
C ARG A 132 3.93 -3.31 12.08
N TYR A 133 4.41 -4.32 11.37
CA TYR A 133 5.17 -5.44 11.92
C TYR A 133 6.66 -5.29 11.62
N ASP A 134 7.50 -5.23 12.65
CA ASP A 134 8.95 -5.13 12.50
C ASP A 134 9.52 -6.50 12.09
N LEU A 135 10.14 -6.59 10.91
CA LEU A 135 10.62 -7.85 10.36
C LEU A 135 11.86 -8.37 11.09
N ARG A 136 12.72 -7.46 11.57
CA ARG A 136 13.96 -7.80 12.27
C ARG A 136 13.68 -8.33 13.68
N HIS A 137 12.84 -7.61 14.43
CA HIS A 137 12.55 -7.89 15.83
C HIS A 137 11.30 -8.77 16.02
N ARG A 138 10.51 -8.98 14.96
CA ARG A 138 9.37 -9.90 14.91
C ARG A 138 8.25 -9.56 15.90
N TYR A 139 7.87 -8.29 15.97
CA TYR A 139 6.76 -7.82 16.82
C TYR A 139 5.92 -6.73 16.13
N VAL A 140 4.68 -6.54 16.62
CA VAL A 140 3.83 -5.44 16.18
C VAL A 140 4.34 -4.15 16.80
N ALA A 141 4.93 -3.29 15.98
CA ALA A 141 5.59 -2.08 16.43
C ALA A 141 4.66 -0.87 16.50
N ALA A 142 3.62 -0.83 15.67
CA ALA A 142 2.55 0.18 15.74
C ALA A 142 1.28 -0.35 15.08
N TRP A 143 0.14 0.29 15.36
CA TRP A 143 -1.11 0.06 14.65
C TRP A 143 -1.97 1.32 14.64
N THR A 144 -2.86 1.43 13.66
CA THR A 144 -3.89 2.47 13.58
C THR A 144 -5.20 1.89 13.06
N THR A 145 -6.33 2.54 13.31
CA THR A 145 -7.67 2.03 12.97
C THR A 145 -8.24 2.78 11.76
N LEU A 146 -8.14 2.18 10.57
CA LEU A 146 -8.71 2.65 9.31
C LEU A 146 -9.29 1.47 8.52
N HIS A 147 -10.50 1.65 8.00
CA HIS A 147 -11.25 0.57 7.38
C HIS A 147 -10.88 0.35 5.92
N ASP A 148 -10.59 -0.89 5.56
CA ASP A 148 -10.67 -1.37 4.16
C ASP A 148 -9.83 -0.51 3.21
N VAL A 149 -8.55 -0.47 3.53
CA VAL A 149 -7.59 0.49 2.98
C VAL A 149 -6.53 -0.22 2.16
N GLU A 150 -5.97 0.52 1.22
CA GLU A 150 -4.84 0.10 0.40
C GLU A 150 -3.61 0.92 0.80
N LEU A 151 -2.50 0.24 1.10
CA LEU A 151 -1.23 0.91 1.38
C LEU A 151 -0.47 1.11 0.08
N ALA A 152 0.17 2.27 -0.06
CA ALA A 152 1.04 2.57 -1.17
C ALA A 152 2.35 3.19 -0.68
N VAL A 153 3.39 3.10 -1.49
CA VAL A 153 4.68 3.75 -1.23
C VAL A 153 5.14 4.43 -2.51
N ASP A 154 5.71 5.61 -2.36
CA ASP A 154 6.37 6.35 -3.44
C ASP A 154 7.68 7.00 -2.91
N GLU A 155 8.26 7.88 -3.70
CA GLU A 155 9.43 8.69 -3.36
C GLU A 155 9.24 9.55 -2.08
N SER A 156 8.00 9.93 -1.78
CA SER A 156 7.60 10.79 -0.65
C SER A 156 7.36 10.00 0.64
N GLY A 157 7.13 8.69 0.56
CA GLY A 157 7.04 7.80 1.72
C GLY A 157 5.82 6.90 1.70
N LEU A 158 5.22 6.69 2.88
CA LEU A 158 4.11 5.77 3.08
C LEU A 158 2.77 6.48 2.93
N TRP A 159 1.86 5.88 2.20
CA TRP A 159 0.54 6.40 1.91
C TRP A 159 -0.54 5.38 2.17
N LEU A 160 -1.76 5.89 2.30
CA LEU A 160 -2.95 5.12 2.51
C LEU A 160 -4.09 5.66 1.67
N LEU A 161 -4.79 4.76 0.99
CA LEU A 161 -6.05 5.06 0.31
C LEU A 161 -7.18 4.56 1.20
N TYR A 162 -8.09 5.46 1.58
CA TYR A 162 -9.18 5.19 2.49
C TYR A 162 -10.52 5.60 1.88
N PRO A 163 -11.47 4.67 1.67
CA PRO A 163 -12.81 5.04 1.25
C PRO A 163 -13.54 5.75 2.39
N ALA A 164 -13.96 6.99 2.16
CA ALA A 164 -14.71 7.79 3.11
C ALA A 164 -16.01 8.31 2.50
N LEU A 165 -17.06 8.35 3.31
CA LEU A 165 -18.33 8.95 2.93
C LEU A 165 -18.16 10.47 2.76
N ASP A 166 -18.53 10.99 1.60
CA ASP A 166 -18.63 12.42 1.40
C ASP A 166 -19.83 12.97 2.18
N THR A 167 -19.56 13.58 3.33
CA THR A 167 -20.59 14.20 4.18
C THR A 167 -21.07 15.55 3.64
N GLU A 168 -20.37 16.15 2.67
CA GLU A 168 -20.71 17.46 2.08
C GLU A 168 -21.52 17.31 0.77
N GLY A 169 -21.57 16.11 0.20
CA GLY A 169 -22.28 15.79 -1.04
C GLY A 169 -23.41 14.77 -0.89
N PHE A 170 -23.62 13.97 -1.93
CA PHE A 170 -24.69 12.94 -2.01
C PHE A 170 -24.39 11.65 -1.20
N HIS A 171 -23.58 11.71 -0.14
CA HIS A 171 -23.12 10.52 0.60
C HIS A 171 -22.42 9.47 -0.29
N GLN A 172 -21.67 9.91 -1.30
CA GLN A 172 -20.90 9.03 -2.16
C GLN A 172 -19.53 8.74 -1.52
N GLU A 173 -19.09 7.48 -1.54
CA GLU A 173 -17.76 7.11 -1.07
C GLU A 173 -16.70 7.57 -2.08
N VAL A 174 -15.83 8.48 -1.62
CA VAL A 174 -14.64 8.92 -2.35
C VAL A 174 -13.40 8.40 -1.64
N ILE A 175 -12.33 8.20 -2.41
CA ILE A 175 -11.04 7.80 -1.85
C ILE A 175 -10.36 9.04 -1.26
N LEU A 176 -10.01 8.98 0.02
CA LEU A 176 -9.07 9.90 0.64
C LEU A 176 -7.67 9.31 0.49
N LEU A 177 -6.73 10.13 0.03
CA LEU A 177 -5.32 9.80 0.00
C LEU A 177 -4.66 10.42 1.23
N ILE A 178 -4.02 9.61 2.07
CA ILE A 178 -3.43 10.05 3.34
C ILE A 178 -1.94 9.74 3.33
N HIS A 179 -1.11 10.76 3.49
CA HIS A 179 0.33 10.60 3.74
C HIS A 179 0.53 10.25 5.21
N LEU A 180 1.28 9.17 5.49
CA LEU A 180 1.45 8.63 6.83
C LEU A 180 2.88 8.77 7.33
N HIS A 181 3.02 9.06 8.62
CA HIS A 181 4.28 8.88 9.30
C HIS A 181 4.57 7.38 9.46
N PRO A 182 5.66 6.84 8.89
CA PRO A 182 5.84 5.39 8.76
C PRO A 182 6.09 4.69 10.10
N ARG A 183 6.58 5.39 11.13
CA ARG A 183 6.83 4.76 12.45
C ARG A 183 5.58 4.67 13.32
N GLU A 184 4.74 5.69 13.26
CA GLU A 184 3.63 5.90 14.20
C GLU A 184 2.25 5.72 13.56
N LEU A 185 2.20 5.61 12.23
CA LEU A 185 0.98 5.53 11.43
C LEU A 185 0.02 6.70 11.66
N GLN A 186 0.56 7.87 12.01
CA GLN A 186 -0.20 9.10 12.15
C GLN A 186 -0.34 9.80 10.79
N PRO A 187 -1.51 10.34 10.46
CA PRO A 187 -1.69 11.20 9.29
C PRO A 187 -0.78 12.42 9.35
N ILE A 188 0.03 12.61 8.31
CA ILE A 188 0.79 13.85 8.06
C ILE A 188 -0.10 14.82 7.27
N GLN A 189 -0.70 14.34 6.19
CA GLN A 189 -1.56 15.13 5.31
C GLN A 189 -2.66 14.25 4.70
N THR A 190 -3.85 14.82 4.51
CA THR A 190 -5.00 14.14 3.91
C THR A 190 -5.48 14.92 2.70
N PHE A 191 -5.72 14.22 1.60
CA PHE A 191 -6.20 14.76 0.34
C PHE A 191 -7.53 14.11 -0.03
N ARG A 192 -8.52 14.94 -0.36
CA ARG A 192 -9.79 14.47 -0.91
C ARG A 192 -9.64 14.32 -2.42
N THR A 193 -9.75 13.10 -2.92
CA THR A 193 -9.69 12.82 -4.36
C THR A 193 -11.10 12.84 -4.99
N GLY A 194 -11.15 12.79 -6.32
CA GLY A 194 -12.37 12.53 -7.08
C GLY A 194 -12.59 11.05 -7.41
N LEU A 195 -11.66 10.18 -7.01
CA LEU A 195 -11.74 8.74 -7.28
C LEU A 195 -12.84 8.13 -6.42
N ARG A 196 -13.72 7.36 -7.06
CA ARG A 196 -14.86 6.70 -6.40
C ARG A 196 -14.58 5.22 -6.22
N ARG A 197 -14.95 4.70 -5.06
CA ARG A 197 -14.86 3.27 -4.79
C ARG A 197 -15.66 2.47 -5.83
N GLY A 198 -15.09 1.37 -6.32
CA GLY A 198 -15.73 0.49 -7.32
C GLY A 198 -15.75 1.03 -8.75
N ARG A 199 -15.09 2.16 -9.03
CA ARG A 199 -14.91 2.71 -10.39
C ARG A 199 -13.51 2.48 -10.96
N TYR A 200 -12.67 1.78 -10.22
CA TYR A 200 -11.31 1.39 -10.61
C TYR A 200 -11.06 -0.05 -10.17
N GLY A 201 -10.20 -0.76 -10.90
CA GLY A 201 -9.76 -2.11 -10.55
C GLY A 201 -8.57 -2.09 -9.59
N ASN A 202 -7.57 -1.26 -9.89
CA ASN A 202 -6.38 -1.08 -9.06
C ASN A 202 -5.92 0.38 -9.09
N SER A 203 -5.02 0.72 -8.18
CA SER A 203 -4.38 2.02 -8.14
C SER A 203 -2.90 1.91 -7.85
N PHE A 204 -2.14 2.96 -8.13
CA PHE A 204 -0.74 3.05 -7.73
C PHE A 204 -0.35 4.53 -7.56
N LEU A 205 0.70 4.78 -6.77
CA LEU A 205 1.15 6.12 -6.45
C LEU A 205 2.61 6.31 -6.89
N VAL A 206 2.89 7.40 -7.60
CA VAL A 206 4.26 7.75 -8.03
C VAL A 206 4.47 9.24 -7.86
N CYS A 207 5.57 9.66 -7.24
CA CYS A 207 5.94 11.07 -7.06
C CYS A 207 4.82 11.96 -6.47
N GLY A 208 3.96 11.43 -5.61
CA GLY A 208 2.80 12.13 -5.05
C GLY A 208 1.60 12.26 -5.99
N VAL A 209 1.56 11.49 -7.09
CA VAL A 209 0.43 11.44 -8.03
C VAL A 209 -0.22 10.06 -7.95
N LEU A 210 -1.52 10.03 -7.63
CA LEU A 210 -2.33 8.81 -7.55
C LEU A 210 -2.91 8.49 -8.91
N TYR A 211 -2.61 7.33 -9.45
CA TYR A 211 -3.13 6.82 -10.71
C TYR A 211 -4.11 5.66 -10.45
N ALA A 212 -5.20 5.58 -11.22
CA ALA A 212 -6.13 4.46 -11.14
C ALA A 212 -6.37 3.81 -12.51
N VAL A 213 -6.33 2.48 -12.52
CA VAL A 213 -6.64 1.64 -13.66
C VAL A 213 -8.13 1.31 -13.64
N ASP A 214 -8.81 1.46 -14.76
CA ASP A 214 -10.27 1.31 -14.85
C ASP A 214 -10.78 -0.12 -14.57
N SER A 215 -9.97 -1.15 -14.80
CA SER A 215 -10.35 -2.54 -14.58
C SER A 215 -9.18 -3.44 -14.19
N MET A 216 -9.49 -4.43 -13.34
CA MET A 216 -8.61 -5.56 -13.02
C MET A 216 -8.96 -6.83 -13.82
N GLU A 217 -10.13 -6.86 -14.46
CA GLU A 217 -10.70 -8.03 -15.14
C GLU A 217 -10.59 -7.93 -16.68
N HIS A 218 -10.44 -6.72 -17.24
CA HIS A 218 -10.22 -6.56 -18.67
C HIS A 218 -8.74 -6.73 -19.01
N ARG A 219 -8.45 -7.56 -20.02
CA ARG A 219 -7.07 -7.76 -20.50
C ARG A 219 -6.40 -6.47 -20.95
N TYR A 220 -7.12 -5.67 -21.73
CA TYR A 220 -6.70 -4.33 -22.12
C TYR A 220 -7.50 -3.34 -21.30
N ALA A 221 -6.81 -2.63 -20.43
CA ALA A 221 -7.34 -1.65 -19.49
C ALA A 221 -6.65 -0.31 -19.73
N ASN A 222 -7.10 0.73 -19.05
CA ASN A 222 -6.49 2.06 -19.14
C ASN A 222 -6.32 2.69 -17.76
N VAL A 223 -5.24 3.45 -17.61
CA VAL A 223 -5.12 4.44 -16.53
C VAL A 223 -6.01 5.63 -16.90
N THR A 224 -7.16 5.74 -16.24
CA THR A 224 -8.20 6.72 -16.58
C THR A 224 -8.35 7.84 -15.56
N TYR A 225 -7.63 7.75 -14.45
CA TYR A 225 -7.66 8.77 -13.41
C TYR A 225 -6.25 9.04 -12.90
N ALA A 226 -5.92 10.32 -12.74
CA ALA A 226 -4.76 10.76 -11.98
C ALA A 226 -5.14 11.89 -11.03
N PHE A 227 -4.58 11.91 -9.83
CA PHE A 227 -4.71 13.00 -8.86
C PHE A 227 -3.34 13.43 -8.34
N ASP A 228 -2.97 14.68 -8.61
CA ASP A 228 -1.69 15.26 -8.23
C ASP A 228 -1.82 16.00 -6.88
N THR A 229 -1.14 15.49 -5.85
CA THR A 229 -1.15 16.09 -4.50
C THR A 229 -0.44 17.44 -4.42
N HIS A 230 0.42 17.77 -5.38
CA HIS A 230 1.16 19.05 -5.42
C HIS A 230 0.30 20.18 -5.96
N THR A 231 -0.50 19.91 -6.98
CA THR A 231 -1.38 20.90 -7.62
C THR A 231 -2.84 20.80 -7.15
N LEU A 232 -3.20 19.72 -6.45
CA LEU A 232 -4.57 19.38 -6.04
C LEU A 232 -5.53 19.24 -7.24
N THR A 233 -5.00 18.88 -8.40
CA THR A 233 -5.76 18.71 -9.63
C THR A 233 -5.92 17.24 -10.00
N HIS A 234 -6.95 16.93 -10.78
CA HIS A 234 -7.17 15.61 -11.34
C HIS A 234 -7.22 15.66 -12.85
N THR A 235 -6.73 14.61 -13.51
CA THR A 235 -6.68 14.48 -14.97
C THR A 235 -7.08 13.07 -15.42
N VAL A 236 -7.33 12.91 -16.73
CA VAL A 236 -7.67 11.63 -17.38
C VAL A 236 -6.53 11.30 -18.36
N PRO A 237 -5.47 10.61 -17.91
CA PRO A 237 -4.25 10.47 -18.71
C PRO A 237 -4.40 9.48 -19.87
N SER A 238 -5.35 8.54 -19.79
CA SER A 238 -5.66 7.55 -20.85
C SER A 238 -4.44 6.71 -21.26
N LEU A 239 -3.63 6.29 -20.28
CA LEU A 239 -2.45 5.46 -20.54
C LEU A 239 -2.88 4.00 -20.72
N ALA A 240 -2.36 3.33 -21.74
CA ALA A 240 -2.62 1.91 -21.96
C ALA A 240 -2.04 1.06 -20.81
N PHE A 241 -2.79 0.04 -20.40
CA PHE A 241 -2.37 -0.92 -19.37
C PHE A 241 -2.85 -2.34 -19.73
N THR A 242 -1.98 -3.33 -19.55
CA THR A 242 -2.30 -4.72 -19.91
C THR A 242 -2.36 -5.61 -18.66
N ASN A 243 -3.54 -6.15 -18.35
CA ASN A 243 -3.73 -7.27 -17.41
C ASN A 243 -3.60 -8.58 -18.21
N MET A 244 -2.39 -9.13 -18.33
CA MET A 244 -2.10 -10.28 -19.19
C MET A 244 -3.03 -11.49 -18.94
N HIS A 245 -3.37 -11.75 -17.68
CA HIS A 245 -4.18 -12.89 -17.23
C HIS A 245 -5.58 -12.48 -16.75
N ALA A 246 -5.96 -11.22 -16.97
CA ALA A 246 -7.31 -10.71 -16.77
C ALA A 246 -7.88 -10.91 -15.35
N HIS A 247 -7.04 -10.98 -14.33
CA HIS A 247 -7.45 -10.93 -12.93
C HIS A 247 -6.32 -10.36 -12.06
N ASN A 248 -6.14 -9.04 -12.16
CA ASN A 248 -5.05 -8.33 -11.51
C ASN A 248 -5.40 -7.98 -10.06
N SER A 249 -4.99 -8.83 -9.11
CA SER A 249 -5.30 -8.67 -7.69
C SER A 249 -4.39 -7.68 -6.94
N GLN A 250 -3.27 -7.27 -7.55
CA GLN A 250 -2.32 -6.33 -6.94
C GLN A 250 -1.69 -5.46 -8.02
N LEU A 251 -1.63 -4.15 -7.80
CA LEU A 251 -0.73 -3.26 -8.53
C LEU A 251 -0.06 -2.31 -7.53
N ALA A 252 1.26 -2.36 -7.41
CA ALA A 252 2.00 -1.56 -6.44
C ALA A 252 3.28 -0.99 -7.05
N TYR A 253 3.53 0.29 -6.82
CA TYR A 253 4.78 0.94 -7.22
C TYR A 253 5.89 0.68 -6.20
N CYS A 254 7.09 0.44 -6.71
CA CYS A 254 8.31 0.30 -5.92
C CYS A 254 9.28 1.43 -6.31
N PRO A 255 9.47 2.47 -5.47
CA PRO A 255 10.39 3.56 -5.77
C PRO A 255 11.86 3.13 -5.80
N LEU A 256 12.20 1.97 -5.20
CA LEU A 256 13.58 1.46 -5.17
C LEU A 256 14.12 1.16 -6.58
N ASP A 257 13.29 0.58 -7.45
CA ASP A 257 13.66 0.21 -8.82
C ASP A 257 12.79 0.88 -9.88
N LYS A 258 11.87 1.76 -9.47
CA LYS A 258 10.96 2.53 -10.30
C LYS A 258 10.10 1.63 -11.21
N LYS A 259 9.53 0.57 -10.64
CA LYS A 259 8.70 -0.41 -11.36
C LYS A 259 7.36 -0.63 -10.68
N LEU A 260 6.39 -1.09 -11.46
CA LEU A 260 5.14 -1.62 -10.91
C LEU A 260 5.27 -3.13 -10.74
N TYR A 261 4.93 -3.59 -9.54
CA TYR A 261 4.80 -4.98 -9.17
C TYR A 261 3.33 -5.35 -9.21
N SER A 262 3.00 -6.47 -9.83
CA SER A 262 1.62 -6.90 -9.98
C SER A 262 1.42 -8.39 -9.82
N TRP A 263 0.27 -8.77 -9.29
CA TRP A 263 -0.18 -10.14 -9.16
C TRP A 263 -1.42 -10.37 -10.00
N ASP A 264 -1.24 -11.05 -11.13
CA ASP A 264 -2.28 -11.26 -12.14
C ASP A 264 -2.61 -12.75 -12.25
N ASN A 265 -3.68 -13.17 -11.58
CA ASN A 265 -4.15 -14.56 -11.55
C ASN A 265 -3.08 -15.60 -11.18
N GLY A 266 -2.32 -15.38 -10.10
CA GLY A 266 -1.21 -16.26 -9.68
C GLY A 266 0.11 -16.05 -10.42
N HIS A 267 0.19 -15.05 -11.30
CA HIS A 267 1.41 -14.69 -12.02
C HIS A 267 1.99 -13.39 -11.48
N GLN A 268 3.27 -13.42 -11.14
CA GLN A 268 3.98 -12.24 -10.65
C GLN A 268 4.59 -11.48 -11.82
N MET A 269 4.07 -10.28 -12.08
CA MET A 269 4.35 -9.46 -13.27
C MET A 269 5.05 -8.16 -12.88
N ILE A 270 5.99 -7.72 -13.71
CA ILE A 270 6.65 -6.41 -13.56
C ILE A 270 6.39 -5.55 -14.79
N TYR A 271 6.12 -4.27 -14.57
CA TYR A 271 6.02 -3.25 -15.62
C TYR A 271 7.10 -2.18 -15.39
N ASP A 272 7.73 -1.74 -16.47
CA ASP A 272 8.57 -0.55 -16.47
C ASP A 272 7.68 0.70 -16.52
N VAL A 273 7.98 1.66 -15.65
CA VAL A 273 7.32 2.98 -15.65
C VAL A 273 8.20 3.93 -16.44
N ILE A 274 7.66 4.50 -17.51
CA ILE A 274 8.33 5.53 -18.31
C ILE A 274 7.81 6.89 -17.86
N PHE A 275 8.75 7.76 -17.50
CA PHE A 275 8.47 9.09 -17.00
C PHE A 275 8.61 10.15 -18.10
N ASP A 276 7.77 11.18 -18.03
CA ASP A 276 7.93 12.37 -18.85
C ASP A 276 9.15 13.15 -18.35
N GLN A 277 10.23 13.15 -19.14
CA GLN A 277 11.42 13.93 -18.85
C GLN A 277 11.16 15.39 -19.21
N SER A 278 10.38 16.07 -18.38
CA SER A 278 10.30 17.53 -18.47
C SER A 278 11.61 18.13 -17.92
N LEU A 279 12.46 18.58 -18.84
CA LEU A 279 13.75 19.26 -18.62
C LEU A 279 13.58 20.58 -17.85
#